data_AF-A0A9E8MWF6-F1
#
_entry.id   AF-A0A9E8MWF6-F1
#
_cell.length_a   1.000
_cell.length_b   1.000
_cell.length_c   1.000
_cell.angle_alpha   90.00
_cell.angle_beta   90.00
_cell.angle_gamma   90.00
#
_symmetry.space_group_name_H-M   'P 1'
#
loop_
_entity.id
_entity.type
_entity.pdbx_description
1 polymer ?
#
loop_
_entity_poly.entity_id
_entity_poly.type
_entity_poly.pdbx_seq_one_letter_code
_entity_poly.pdbx_strand_id
1 'polypeptide(L)'
;MFLDVIQFVGNTTGVIYTDIKQLLLNTTAWDGNNEGIYETYVGDFDIISKQGGYCKVVTATAAIDVTGVTSVSGSAGLNVVDFFGGGNYINGSSPYAGYNFTNDWKVNSPGIAVETDAVAAGNFYYDGPLTTGFTRTISSGAAVEIQGDGTFTTSNLFRFTSAGGGNRLVYDGIEEHSFQINASLSIRVDSAVGNFYAFLIAKNGTVVTESNSIAYIASDVQIQNISINTNLNLISGDYIEVFAERLTGSGNDTLVVFSENLTIK
;
A
#
# COMPACT_ATOMS: atom_id res chain seq x y z
N MET A 1 -11.39 35.71 -23.24
CA MET A 1 -11.85 35.23 -21.93
C MET A 1 -12.77 34.06 -22.18
N PHE A 2 -12.41 32.86 -21.74
CA PHE A 2 -13.25 31.67 -21.77
C PHE A 2 -13.71 31.42 -20.34
N LEU A 3 -15.02 31.38 -20.11
CA LEU A 3 -15.65 31.15 -18.82
C LEU A 3 -16.66 30.02 -19.02
N ASP A 4 -16.44 28.87 -18.38
CA ASP A 4 -17.31 27.71 -18.48
C ASP A 4 -17.32 26.95 -17.15
N VAL A 5 -18.49 26.89 -16.52
CA VAL A 5 -18.77 26.19 -15.26
C VAL A 5 -20.23 25.73 -15.31
N ILE A 6 -20.50 24.47 -14.99
CA ILE A 6 -21.86 24.00 -14.71
C ILE A 6 -22.07 24.06 -13.20
N GLN A 7 -22.86 25.03 -12.73
CA GLN A 7 -23.12 25.22 -11.30
C GLN A 7 -24.50 24.71 -10.90
N PHE A 8 -24.54 23.91 -9.84
CA PHE A 8 -25.75 23.43 -9.18
C PHE A 8 -25.98 24.19 -7.87
N VAL A 9 -27.20 24.68 -7.68
CA VAL A 9 -27.62 25.48 -6.52
C VAL A 9 -29.05 25.06 -6.14
N GLY A 10 -29.28 24.76 -4.86
CA GLY A 10 -30.61 24.35 -4.36
C GLY A 10 -31.14 23.02 -4.92
N ASN A 11 -30.26 22.16 -5.47
CA ASN A 11 -30.60 20.80 -5.86
C ASN A 11 -30.77 19.95 -4.59
N THR A 12 -31.90 19.25 -4.48
CA THR A 12 -32.25 18.48 -3.29
C THR A 12 -31.93 16.98 -3.38
N THR A 13 -31.61 16.46 -4.57
CA THR A 13 -31.45 15.02 -4.81
C THR A 13 -30.12 14.63 -5.45
N GLY A 14 -29.39 15.58 -6.03
CA GLY A 14 -28.17 15.34 -6.81
C GLY A 14 -28.41 14.82 -8.21
N VAL A 15 -27.36 14.21 -8.77
CA VAL A 15 -27.36 13.53 -10.07
C VAL A 15 -26.87 12.09 -9.87
N ILE A 16 -27.58 11.13 -10.47
CA ILE A 16 -27.19 9.72 -10.49
C ILE A 16 -26.72 9.36 -11.89
N TYR A 17 -25.51 8.82 -11.98
CA TYR A 17 -24.92 8.29 -13.21
C TYR A 17 -24.95 6.76 -13.15
N THR A 18 -25.63 6.13 -14.10
CA THR A 18 -25.83 4.66 -14.10
C THR A 18 -25.42 4.06 -15.43
N ASP A 19 -24.52 3.07 -15.39
CA ASP A 19 -24.07 2.28 -16.55
C ASP A 19 -23.59 3.12 -17.75
N ILE A 20 -22.96 4.27 -17.47
CA ILE A 20 -22.40 5.15 -18.51
C ILE A 20 -20.99 4.65 -18.83
N LYS A 21 -20.80 4.07 -20.02
CA LYS A 21 -19.50 3.55 -20.44
C LYS A 21 -18.36 4.58 -20.32
N GLN A 22 -18.59 5.81 -20.74
CA GLN A 22 -17.62 6.90 -20.64
C GLN A 22 -18.28 8.12 -20.01
N LEU A 23 -18.07 8.30 -18.71
CA LEU A 23 -18.56 9.46 -17.98
C LEU A 23 -17.46 10.51 -17.87
N LEU A 24 -17.68 11.66 -18.51
CA LEU A 24 -16.74 12.79 -18.51
C LEU A 24 -17.43 14.01 -17.91
N LEU A 25 -16.92 14.50 -16.79
CA LEU A 25 -17.40 15.67 -16.07
C LEU A 25 -16.26 16.69 -16.01
N ASN A 26 -16.51 17.88 -16.54
CA ASN A 26 -15.52 18.95 -16.55
C ASN A 26 -16.13 20.20 -15.90
N THR A 27 -15.42 20.77 -14.93
CA THR A 27 -15.76 22.04 -14.28
C THR A 27 -17.19 22.10 -13.71
N THR A 28 -17.59 21.05 -13.00
CA THR A 28 -18.87 20.98 -12.27
C THR A 28 -18.71 21.58 -10.88
N ALA A 29 -19.65 22.44 -10.49
CA ALA A 29 -19.60 23.20 -9.24
C ALA A 29 -20.87 22.97 -8.41
N TRP A 30 -20.71 22.49 -7.18
CA TRP A 30 -21.79 22.26 -6.23
C TRP A 30 -21.68 23.20 -5.04
N ASP A 31 -22.61 24.15 -4.93
CA ASP A 31 -22.68 25.06 -3.77
C ASP A 31 -23.22 24.33 -2.53
N GLY A 32 -22.98 24.91 -1.35
CA GLY A 32 -23.29 24.33 -0.04
C GLY A 32 -24.77 24.39 0.36
N ASN A 33 -25.64 24.93 -0.49
CA ASN A 33 -27.09 24.91 -0.28
C ASN A 33 -27.80 23.79 -1.06
N ASN A 34 -27.04 22.88 -1.69
CA ASN A 34 -27.56 21.63 -2.21
C ASN A 34 -27.73 20.62 -1.06
N GLU A 35 -28.66 19.68 -1.20
CA GLU A 35 -28.93 18.61 -0.23
C GLU A 35 -28.68 17.23 -0.85
N GLY A 36 -28.91 16.16 -0.10
CA GLY A 36 -28.74 14.79 -0.58
C GLY A 36 -27.28 14.42 -0.82
N ILE A 37 -27.02 13.66 -1.88
CA ILE A 37 -25.67 13.34 -2.37
C ILE A 37 -25.52 14.05 -3.71
N TYR A 38 -24.46 14.84 -3.92
CA TYR A 38 -24.36 15.63 -5.15
C TYR A 38 -24.24 14.75 -6.41
N GLU A 39 -23.34 13.77 -6.38
CA GLU A 39 -23.08 12.87 -7.50
C GLU A 39 -23.03 11.42 -7.01
N THR A 40 -23.91 10.56 -7.52
CA THR A 40 -23.92 9.12 -7.22
C THR A 40 -23.55 8.33 -8.48
N TYR A 41 -22.62 7.40 -8.34
CA TYR A 41 -22.13 6.54 -9.43
C TYR A 41 -22.56 5.10 -9.17
N VAL A 42 -23.24 4.50 -10.13
CA VAL A 42 -23.81 3.13 -9.99
C VAL A 42 -23.55 2.30 -11.24
N GLY A 43 -23.14 1.05 -11.06
CA GLY A 43 -22.98 0.07 -12.13
C GLY A 43 -21.59 0.04 -12.74
N ASP A 44 -21.53 -0.37 -14.02
CA ASP A 44 -20.28 -0.65 -14.72
C ASP A 44 -19.86 0.50 -15.64
N PHE A 45 -18.59 0.90 -15.53
CA PHE A 45 -18.00 1.98 -16.32
C PHE A 45 -16.78 1.47 -17.08
N ASP A 46 -16.46 2.07 -18.23
CA ASP A 46 -15.12 1.92 -18.82
C ASP A 46 -14.21 3.03 -18.32
N ILE A 47 -14.71 4.27 -18.32
CA ILE A 47 -14.00 5.45 -17.85
C ILE A 47 -14.93 6.32 -17.01
N ILE A 48 -14.43 6.77 -15.86
CA ILE A 48 -14.99 7.88 -15.10
C ILE A 48 -13.91 8.96 -15.01
N SER A 49 -14.18 10.16 -15.49
CA SER A 49 -13.26 11.28 -15.36
C SER A 49 -14.00 12.51 -14.88
N LYS A 50 -13.63 13.01 -13.71
CA LYS A 50 -14.04 14.33 -13.21
C LYS A 50 -12.80 15.21 -13.09
N GLN A 51 -12.85 16.36 -13.74
CA GLN A 51 -11.77 17.33 -13.73
C GLN A 51 -12.28 18.73 -13.41
N GLY A 52 -11.59 19.42 -12.49
CA GLY A 52 -11.90 20.81 -12.16
C GLY A 52 -13.21 21.00 -11.39
N GLY A 53 -13.51 22.26 -11.10
CA GLY A 53 -14.72 22.63 -10.37
C GLY A 53 -14.57 22.43 -8.86
N TYR A 54 -15.69 22.39 -8.14
CA TYR A 54 -15.68 22.28 -6.69
C TYR A 54 -16.94 21.62 -6.12
N CYS A 55 -16.79 21.06 -4.92
CA CYS A 55 -17.87 20.52 -4.12
C CYS A 55 -17.81 21.13 -2.72
N LYS A 56 -18.72 22.08 -2.44
CA LYS A 56 -18.89 22.65 -1.11
C LYS A 56 -19.94 21.84 -0.35
N VAL A 57 -19.53 21.02 0.62
CA VAL A 57 -20.45 20.22 1.44
C VAL A 57 -20.59 20.86 2.81
N VAL A 58 -21.81 21.29 3.14
CA VAL A 58 -22.15 21.84 4.48
C VAL A 58 -23.19 20.97 5.17
N THR A 59 -24.34 20.75 4.53
CA THR A 59 -25.46 19.97 5.09
C THR A 59 -25.81 18.72 4.28
N ALA A 60 -25.24 18.57 3.09
CA ALA A 60 -25.46 17.40 2.25
C ALA A 60 -24.82 16.14 2.87
N THR A 61 -25.37 14.98 2.51
CA THR A 61 -24.92 13.65 2.96
C THR A 61 -23.50 13.35 2.47
N ALA A 62 -23.21 13.65 1.21
CA ALA A 62 -21.88 13.51 0.61
C ALA A 62 -21.78 14.38 -0.66
N ALA A 63 -20.56 14.70 -1.11
CA ALA A 63 -20.40 15.21 -2.47
C ALA A 63 -20.47 14.07 -3.49
N ILE A 64 -19.69 13.01 -3.29
CA ILE A 64 -19.60 11.91 -4.25
C ILE A 64 -19.89 10.60 -3.53
N ASP A 65 -20.68 9.74 -4.14
CA ASP A 65 -20.89 8.36 -3.70
C ASP A 65 -20.53 7.37 -4.81
N VAL A 66 -19.48 6.57 -4.55
CA VAL A 66 -18.97 5.54 -5.45
C VAL A 66 -19.22 4.13 -4.93
N THR A 67 -19.98 3.98 -3.84
CA THR A 67 -20.26 2.67 -3.23
C THR A 67 -21.06 1.74 -4.15
N GLY A 68 -21.79 2.32 -5.12
CA GLY A 68 -22.55 1.60 -6.15
C GLY A 68 -21.76 1.23 -7.40
N VAL A 69 -20.49 1.63 -7.53
CA VAL A 69 -19.64 1.27 -8.68
C VAL A 69 -19.23 -0.19 -8.55
N THR A 70 -19.60 -1.01 -9.53
CA THR A 70 -19.34 -2.46 -9.52
C THR A 70 -18.06 -2.84 -10.25
N SER A 71 -17.73 -2.13 -11.34
CA SER A 71 -16.47 -2.30 -12.05
C SER A 71 -16.08 -1.06 -12.86
N VAL A 72 -14.77 -0.89 -13.06
CA VAL A 72 -14.20 0.08 -13.99
C VAL A 72 -13.20 -0.65 -14.88
N SER A 73 -13.50 -0.80 -16.17
CA SER A 73 -12.67 -1.62 -17.08
C SER A 73 -11.41 -0.91 -17.58
N GLY A 74 -11.43 0.42 -17.63
CA GLY A 74 -10.32 1.27 -18.02
C GLY A 74 -9.70 2.00 -16.83
N SER A 75 -10.24 3.16 -16.48
CA SER A 75 -9.74 3.96 -15.35
C SER A 75 -10.77 4.93 -14.80
N ALA A 76 -10.72 5.17 -13.50
CA ALA A 76 -11.47 6.25 -12.86
C ALA A 76 -10.53 7.36 -12.36
N GLY A 77 -10.95 8.62 -12.43
CA GLY A 77 -10.10 9.76 -12.08
C GLY A 77 -10.87 10.95 -11.50
N LEU A 78 -10.35 11.48 -10.39
CA LEU A 78 -10.82 12.73 -9.78
C LEU A 78 -9.64 13.69 -9.63
N ASN A 79 -9.58 14.70 -10.49
CA ASN A 79 -8.41 15.58 -10.59
C ASN A 79 -8.79 17.05 -10.44
N VAL A 80 -8.13 17.74 -9.50
CA VAL A 80 -8.28 19.18 -9.29
C VAL A 80 -9.75 19.59 -9.02
N VAL A 81 -10.50 18.74 -8.33
CA VAL A 81 -11.83 19.10 -7.82
C VAL A 81 -11.66 19.59 -6.40
N ASP A 82 -12.06 20.82 -6.09
CA ASP A 82 -11.90 21.36 -4.74
C ASP A 82 -13.02 20.88 -3.81
N PHE A 83 -12.70 20.07 -2.80
CA PHE A 83 -13.64 19.68 -1.75
C PHE A 83 -13.48 20.56 -0.51
N PHE A 84 -14.55 21.21 -0.06
CA PHE A 84 -14.53 22.08 1.13
C PHE A 84 -15.90 22.20 1.80
N GLY A 85 -15.97 22.89 2.94
CA GLY A 85 -17.22 23.13 3.68
C GLY A 85 -17.38 22.28 4.95
N GLY A 86 -16.51 21.29 5.16
CA GLY A 86 -16.39 20.53 6.41
C GLY A 86 -17.38 19.37 6.57
N GLY A 87 -18.29 19.17 5.62
CA GLY A 87 -19.14 17.99 5.56
C GLY A 87 -18.40 16.74 5.05
N ASN A 88 -19.14 15.65 4.89
CA ASN A 88 -18.61 14.41 4.30
C ASN A 88 -18.41 14.57 2.79
N TYR A 89 -17.22 14.28 2.26
CA TYR A 89 -16.95 14.49 0.84
C TYR A 89 -17.21 13.24 0.01
N ILE A 90 -16.73 12.08 0.45
CA ILE A 90 -16.78 10.85 -0.33
C ILE A 90 -17.45 9.75 0.50
N ASN A 91 -18.47 9.11 -0.07
CA ASN A 91 -18.88 7.77 0.32
C ASN A 91 -18.12 6.78 -0.54
N GLY A 92 -17.15 6.09 0.08
CA GLY A 92 -16.22 5.20 -0.59
C GLY A 92 -16.42 3.71 -0.29
N SER A 93 -15.77 2.86 -1.08
CA SER A 93 -15.77 1.39 -0.96
C SER A 93 -14.35 0.80 -0.97
N SER A 94 -13.35 1.60 -0.57
CA SER A 94 -11.95 1.17 -0.59
C SER A 94 -11.70 -0.10 0.22
N PRO A 95 -10.90 -1.06 -0.28
CA PRO A 95 -10.40 -2.15 0.54
C PRO A 95 -9.30 -1.70 1.51
N TYR A 96 -8.75 -0.49 1.33
CA TYR A 96 -7.67 0.04 2.16
C TYR A 96 -8.24 0.90 3.30
N ALA A 97 -7.87 0.57 4.54
CA ALA A 97 -8.39 1.27 5.71
C ALA A 97 -7.99 2.76 5.70
N GLY A 98 -8.97 3.65 5.80
CA GLY A 98 -8.75 5.11 5.79
C GLY A 98 -8.75 5.76 4.39
N TYR A 99 -9.04 4.98 3.34
CA TYR A 99 -9.13 5.44 1.96
C TYR A 99 -10.57 5.28 1.43
N ASN A 100 -10.88 5.98 0.34
CA ASN A 100 -12.24 6.02 -0.19
C ASN A 100 -12.42 5.20 -1.47
N PHE A 101 -11.37 5.01 -2.26
CA PHE A 101 -11.48 4.44 -3.59
C PHE A 101 -10.77 3.08 -3.74
N THR A 102 -11.24 2.27 -4.69
CA THR A 102 -10.54 1.05 -5.13
C THR A 102 -9.28 1.41 -5.92
N ASN A 103 -8.50 0.39 -6.31
CA ASN A 103 -7.29 0.62 -7.09
C ASN A 103 -7.53 1.14 -8.52
N ASP A 104 -8.75 1.02 -9.04
CA ASP A 104 -9.13 1.54 -10.37
C ASP A 104 -9.15 3.07 -10.44
N TRP A 105 -9.15 3.74 -9.29
CA TRP A 105 -9.22 5.19 -9.18
C TRP A 105 -7.84 5.84 -9.06
N LYS A 106 -7.69 7.01 -9.68
CA LYS A 106 -6.57 7.93 -9.48
C LYS A 106 -7.10 9.27 -8.99
N VAL A 107 -6.84 9.57 -7.72
CA VAL A 107 -7.41 10.73 -7.04
C VAL A 107 -6.32 11.69 -6.61
N ASN A 108 -6.40 12.91 -7.13
CA ASN A 108 -5.55 14.02 -6.73
C ASN A 108 -6.38 15.31 -6.75
N SER A 109 -7.06 15.57 -5.63
CA SER A 109 -8.03 16.63 -5.50
C SER A 109 -7.93 17.27 -4.11
N PRO A 110 -7.86 18.62 -4.00
CA PRO A 110 -7.80 19.29 -2.70
C PRO A 110 -9.00 18.96 -1.80
N GLY A 111 -8.75 18.82 -0.49
CA GLY A 111 -9.77 18.53 0.51
C GLY A 111 -9.99 17.04 0.81
N ILE A 112 -9.44 16.14 -0.01
CA ILE A 112 -9.40 14.69 0.24
C ILE A 112 -7.98 14.16 0.11
N ALA A 113 -7.73 12.93 0.58
CA ALA A 113 -6.42 12.29 0.45
C ALA A 113 -6.07 12.04 -1.03
N VAL A 114 -4.77 12.08 -1.34
CA VAL A 114 -4.27 11.57 -2.62
C VAL A 114 -4.38 10.05 -2.59
N GLU A 115 -5.05 9.47 -3.58
CA GLU A 115 -5.22 8.02 -3.71
C GLU A 115 -4.75 7.59 -5.10
N THR A 116 -3.44 7.40 -5.24
CA THR A 116 -2.77 6.96 -6.47
C THR A 116 -1.67 5.96 -6.14
N ASP A 117 -1.21 5.21 -7.13
CA ASP A 117 -0.08 4.27 -6.95
C ASP A 117 1.22 4.99 -6.52
N ALA A 118 1.35 6.30 -6.76
CA ALA A 118 2.50 7.10 -6.36
C ALA A 118 2.60 7.40 -4.85
N VAL A 119 1.55 7.09 -4.09
CA VAL A 119 1.54 7.18 -2.62
C VAL A 119 1.25 5.83 -1.97
N ALA A 120 1.38 4.75 -2.74
CA ALA A 120 1.29 3.38 -2.26
C ALA A 120 2.30 3.13 -1.14
N ALA A 121 1.86 2.48 -0.08
CA ALA A 121 2.68 2.24 1.10
C ALA A 121 2.24 0.97 1.81
N GLY A 122 3.17 0.38 2.55
CA GLY A 122 2.88 -0.79 3.36
C GLY A 122 3.91 -1.03 4.43
N ASN A 123 3.51 -1.74 5.48
CA ASN A 123 4.39 -2.17 6.54
C ASN A 123 3.96 -3.53 7.07
N PHE A 124 4.94 -4.37 7.39
CA PHE A 124 4.76 -5.48 8.32
C PHE A 124 5.85 -5.46 9.39
N TYR A 125 5.55 -6.13 10.50
CA TYR A 125 6.48 -6.29 11.59
C TYR A 125 6.17 -7.55 12.41
N TYR A 126 7.21 -8.10 13.02
CA TYR A 126 7.08 -9.13 14.03
C TYR A 126 6.43 -8.56 15.30
N ASP A 127 5.36 -9.19 15.78
CA ASP A 127 4.57 -8.75 16.94
C ASP A 127 4.64 -9.70 18.14
N GLY A 128 5.57 -10.66 18.11
CA GLY A 128 5.77 -11.63 19.18
C GLY A 128 6.75 -11.18 20.27
N PRO A 129 7.13 -12.11 21.19
CA PRO A 129 7.94 -11.78 22.36
C PRO A 129 9.39 -11.39 22.03
N LEU A 130 9.80 -10.20 22.48
CA LEU A 130 11.15 -9.63 22.23
C LEU A 130 12.30 -10.33 22.98
N THR A 131 12.02 -11.14 24.00
CA THR A 131 13.06 -11.82 24.81
C THR A 131 13.47 -13.17 24.23
N THR A 132 12.58 -13.83 23.50
CA THR A 132 12.83 -15.13 22.90
C THR A 132 12.95 -15.05 21.38
N GLY A 133 12.25 -14.10 20.75
CA GLY A 133 12.14 -14.03 19.31
C GLY A 133 11.41 -15.24 18.72
N PHE A 134 11.44 -15.33 17.39
CA PHE A 134 11.08 -16.52 16.64
C PHE A 134 12.32 -17.13 15.96
N THR A 135 12.22 -18.36 15.49
CA THR A 135 13.36 -19.11 14.96
C THR A 135 13.19 -19.51 13.50
N ARG A 136 14.31 -19.55 12.78
CA ARG A 136 14.40 -20.01 11.39
C ARG A 136 15.68 -20.80 11.19
N THR A 137 15.58 -22.01 10.65
CA THR A 137 16.76 -22.76 10.23
C THR A 137 17.34 -22.14 8.95
N ILE A 138 18.65 -21.87 8.95
CA ILE A 138 19.41 -21.48 7.76
C ILE A 138 20.37 -22.61 7.41
N SER A 139 20.33 -23.05 6.15
CA SER A 139 21.23 -24.07 5.61
C SER A 139 22.22 -23.48 4.60
N SER A 140 23.37 -24.14 4.42
CA SER A 140 24.31 -23.76 3.35
C SER A 140 23.71 -23.93 1.95
N GLY A 141 23.95 -22.97 1.05
CA GLY A 141 23.69 -23.10 -0.38
C GLY A 141 22.30 -22.65 -0.86
N ALA A 142 21.47 -22.07 0.01
CA ALA A 142 20.21 -21.45 -0.39
C ALA A 142 19.80 -20.33 0.58
N ALA A 143 19.32 -19.22 0.04
CA ALA A 143 18.62 -18.20 0.81
C ALA A 143 17.25 -18.73 1.25
N VAL A 144 16.82 -18.37 2.45
CA VAL A 144 15.54 -18.76 3.03
C VAL A 144 14.76 -17.54 3.51
N GLU A 145 13.45 -17.55 3.29
CA GLU A 145 12.55 -16.53 3.85
C GLU A 145 12.63 -16.51 5.39
N ILE A 146 12.66 -15.31 5.98
CA ILE A 146 12.65 -15.06 7.43
C ILE A 146 11.20 -14.96 7.94
N GLN A 147 10.44 -16.03 7.78
CA GLN A 147 9.12 -16.15 8.42
C GLN A 147 9.18 -17.07 9.64
N GLY A 148 9.80 -18.25 9.47
CA GLY A 148 9.96 -19.22 10.56
C GLY A 148 8.63 -19.61 11.22
N ASP A 149 8.65 -19.67 12.54
CA ASP A 149 7.47 -19.77 13.42
C ASP A 149 6.98 -18.41 13.93
N GLY A 150 7.37 -17.31 13.27
CA GLY A 150 7.03 -15.95 13.64
C GLY A 150 5.55 -15.61 13.47
N THR A 151 5.09 -14.65 14.27
CA THR A 151 3.79 -13.98 14.13
C THR A 151 4.02 -12.56 13.65
N PHE A 152 3.24 -12.13 12.65
CA PHE A 152 3.43 -10.85 12.00
C PHE A 152 2.12 -10.08 11.94
N THR A 153 2.21 -8.77 12.11
CA THR A 153 1.12 -7.83 11.93
C THR A 153 1.50 -6.81 10.85
N THR A 154 0.49 -6.27 10.16
CA THR A 154 0.65 -5.24 9.14
C THR A 154 -0.01 -3.93 9.54
N SER A 155 0.48 -2.84 8.96
CA SER A 155 -0.09 -1.51 9.16
C SER A 155 0.12 -0.64 7.92
N ASN A 156 -0.67 0.43 7.80
CA ASN A 156 -0.55 1.43 6.73
C ASN A 156 -0.53 0.82 5.32
N LEU A 157 -1.37 -0.20 5.08
CA LEU A 157 -1.50 -0.84 3.78
C LEU A 157 -2.36 0.02 2.84
N PHE A 158 -1.75 0.56 1.80
CA PHE A 158 -2.43 1.24 0.70
C PHE A 158 -1.80 0.81 -0.62
N ARG A 159 -2.61 0.21 -1.51
CA ARG A 159 -2.11 -0.51 -2.70
C ARG A 159 -1.11 -1.62 -2.37
N PHE A 160 -1.23 -2.16 -1.15
CA PHE A 160 -0.54 -3.37 -0.73
C PHE A 160 -1.49 -4.28 0.04
N THR A 161 -1.27 -5.57 -0.07
CA THR A 161 -1.85 -6.59 0.81
C THR A 161 -0.76 -7.41 1.47
N SER A 162 -1.13 -8.10 2.55
CA SER A 162 -0.22 -9.04 3.23
C SER A 162 -0.59 -10.49 2.91
N ALA A 163 0.41 -11.32 2.65
CA ALA A 163 0.23 -12.75 2.41
C ALA A 163 1.31 -13.56 3.15
N GLY A 164 1.36 -14.89 2.94
CA GLY A 164 2.46 -15.73 3.45
C GLY A 164 2.63 -15.67 4.98
N GLY A 165 1.54 -15.63 5.74
CA GLY A 165 1.62 -15.51 7.21
C GLY A 165 2.15 -14.17 7.74
N GLY A 166 2.23 -13.14 6.90
CA GLY A 166 2.44 -11.74 7.30
C GLY A 166 3.86 -11.18 7.07
N ASN A 167 4.81 -12.00 6.61
CA ASN A 167 6.17 -11.57 6.20
C ASN A 167 6.28 -11.19 4.70
N ARG A 168 5.14 -11.06 4.02
CA ARG A 168 5.07 -10.74 2.60
C ARG A 168 4.16 -9.56 2.35
N LEU A 169 4.67 -8.55 1.65
CA LEU A 169 3.82 -7.49 1.05
C LEU A 169 3.67 -7.78 -0.44
N VAL A 170 2.43 -7.79 -0.91
CA VAL A 170 2.08 -7.91 -2.32
C VAL A 170 1.60 -6.55 -2.80
N TYR A 171 2.21 -6.01 -3.84
CA TYR A 171 1.76 -4.79 -4.48
C TYR A 171 0.50 -5.08 -5.29
N ASP A 172 -0.61 -4.41 -4.99
CA ASP A 172 -1.89 -4.59 -5.69
C ASP A 172 -2.41 -3.29 -6.33
N GLY A 173 -1.52 -2.30 -6.52
CA GLY A 173 -1.73 -1.19 -7.45
C GLY A 173 -1.74 -1.64 -8.91
N ILE A 174 -1.96 -0.71 -9.84
CA ILE A 174 -2.14 -1.02 -11.27
C ILE A 174 -0.89 -0.64 -12.08
N GLU A 175 -0.30 0.52 -11.79
CA GLU A 175 0.87 1.04 -12.50
C GLU A 175 2.17 0.48 -11.91
N GLU A 176 3.17 0.23 -12.75
CA GLU A 176 4.52 -0.06 -12.28
C GLU A 176 5.05 1.16 -11.51
N HIS A 177 5.59 0.93 -10.31
CA HIS A 177 6.20 1.99 -9.52
C HIS A 177 7.52 1.52 -8.89
N SER A 178 8.46 2.46 -8.75
CA SER A 178 9.71 2.26 -8.00
C SER A 178 9.49 2.59 -6.52
N PHE A 179 9.74 1.63 -5.65
CA PHE A 179 9.52 1.74 -4.22
C PHE A 179 10.82 1.76 -3.44
N GLN A 180 10.89 2.59 -2.41
CA GLN A 180 11.93 2.54 -1.40
C GLN A 180 11.52 1.54 -0.32
N ILE A 181 12.35 0.52 -0.13
CA ILE A 181 12.16 -0.52 0.87
C ILE A 181 13.23 -0.35 1.95
N ASN A 182 12.79 -0.29 3.20
CA ASN A 182 13.65 -0.23 4.36
C ASN A 182 13.24 -1.35 5.32
N ALA A 183 14.19 -2.17 5.74
CA ALA A 183 13.96 -3.18 6.76
C ALA A 183 15.01 -3.10 7.88
N SER A 184 14.58 -3.45 9.08
CA SER A 184 15.44 -3.52 10.26
C SER A 184 15.15 -4.79 11.04
N LEU A 185 16.21 -5.49 11.45
CA LEU A 185 16.11 -6.73 12.21
C LEU A 185 17.08 -6.72 13.40
N SER A 186 16.67 -7.34 14.50
CA SER A 186 17.55 -7.70 15.62
C SER A 186 17.69 -9.21 15.64
N ILE A 187 18.90 -9.71 15.37
CA ILE A 187 19.14 -11.13 15.12
C ILE A 187 20.23 -11.72 15.98
N ARG A 188 20.18 -13.02 16.17
CA ARG A 188 21.27 -13.87 16.65
C ARG A 188 21.31 -15.13 15.80
N VAL A 189 22.50 -15.69 15.58
CA VAL A 189 22.61 -16.96 14.86
C VAL A 189 23.37 -17.95 15.74
N ASP A 190 22.69 -19.01 16.16
CA ASP A 190 23.24 -20.04 17.03
C ASP A 190 24.10 -21.03 16.20
N SER A 191 25.20 -21.54 16.77
CA SER A 191 26.16 -22.45 16.09
C SER A 191 26.91 -21.85 14.87
N ALA A 192 26.91 -20.54 14.74
CA ALA A 192 27.37 -19.84 13.54
C ALA A 192 28.73 -19.12 13.68
N VAL A 193 29.41 -19.24 14.82
CA VAL A 193 30.65 -18.50 15.12
C VAL A 193 31.68 -18.66 13.99
N GLY A 194 32.20 -17.54 13.52
CA GLY A 194 33.20 -17.48 12.45
C GLY A 194 32.63 -17.43 11.04
N ASN A 195 31.30 -17.44 10.86
CA ASN A 195 30.67 -17.43 9.55
C ASN A 195 30.01 -16.07 9.24
N PHE A 196 29.88 -15.81 7.94
CA PHE A 196 29.16 -14.69 7.34
C PHE A 196 27.76 -15.10 6.87
N TYR A 197 26.80 -14.20 7.09
CA TYR A 197 25.41 -14.32 6.62
C TYR A 197 25.03 -13.04 5.89
N ALA A 198 24.23 -13.19 4.83
CA ALA A 198 23.55 -12.09 4.17
C ALA A 198 22.08 -12.06 4.58
N PHE A 199 21.54 -10.87 4.70
CA PHE A 199 20.12 -10.59 4.86
C PHE A 199 19.69 -9.70 3.69
N LEU A 200 18.65 -10.09 2.97
CA LEU A 200 18.28 -9.51 1.69
C LEU A 200 16.77 -9.37 1.58
N ILE A 201 16.32 -8.51 0.68
CA ILE A 201 14.98 -8.58 0.11
C ILE A 201 14.96 -9.63 -0.99
N ALA A 202 13.89 -10.43 -1.06
CA ALA A 202 13.55 -11.22 -2.22
C ALA A 202 12.34 -10.60 -2.93
N LYS A 203 12.36 -10.56 -4.26
CA LYS A 203 11.22 -10.23 -5.10
C LYS A 203 10.71 -11.51 -5.74
N ASN A 204 9.44 -11.82 -5.54
CA ASN A 204 8.82 -13.03 -6.07
C ASN A 204 9.60 -14.32 -5.72
N GLY A 205 10.11 -14.40 -4.49
CA GLY A 205 10.93 -15.51 -3.99
C GLY A 205 12.37 -15.57 -4.55
N THR A 206 12.77 -14.61 -5.40
CA THR A 206 14.14 -14.50 -5.93
C THR A 206 14.89 -13.40 -5.21
N VAL A 207 16.08 -13.71 -4.68
CA VAL A 207 16.92 -12.74 -3.96
C VAL A 207 17.30 -11.54 -4.85
N VAL A 208 17.19 -10.35 -4.28
CA VAL A 208 17.65 -9.09 -4.86
C VAL A 208 19.02 -8.78 -4.27
N THR A 209 20.08 -9.19 -4.97
CA THR A 209 21.45 -9.13 -4.44
C THR A 209 21.86 -7.72 -4.00
N GLU A 210 21.44 -6.67 -4.69
CA GLU A 210 21.76 -5.28 -4.33
C GLU A 210 21.15 -4.81 -3.01
N SER A 211 20.18 -5.55 -2.45
CA SER A 211 19.57 -5.25 -1.14
C SER A 211 20.34 -5.85 0.05
N ASN A 212 21.48 -6.51 -0.19
CA ASN A 212 22.17 -7.26 0.85
C ASN A 212 22.67 -6.40 2.03
N SER A 213 22.62 -7.01 3.20
CA SER A 213 23.30 -6.58 4.42
C SER A 213 24.03 -7.78 5.01
N ILE A 214 25.34 -7.66 5.26
CA ILE A 214 26.18 -8.79 5.66
C ILE A 214 26.56 -8.66 7.13
N ALA A 215 26.42 -9.77 7.88
CA ALA A 215 26.85 -9.88 9.26
C ALA A 215 27.90 -10.98 9.42
N TYR A 216 28.94 -10.69 10.20
CA TYR A 216 29.87 -11.67 10.72
C TYR A 216 29.43 -12.10 12.12
N ILE A 217 29.31 -13.40 12.36
CA ILE A 217 28.93 -13.91 13.68
C ILE A 217 30.20 -14.18 14.49
N ALA A 218 30.58 -13.21 15.32
CA ALA A 218 31.72 -13.37 16.24
C ALA A 218 31.39 -14.21 17.48
N SER A 219 30.11 -14.24 17.86
CA SER A 219 29.59 -14.92 19.04
C SER A 219 28.15 -15.34 18.80
N ASP A 220 27.82 -16.57 19.14
CA ASP A 220 26.47 -17.14 18.99
C ASP A 220 25.50 -16.69 20.09
N VAL A 221 25.98 -15.97 21.11
CA VAL A 221 25.13 -15.34 22.13
C VAL A 221 24.82 -13.87 21.86
N GLN A 222 25.49 -13.25 20.88
CA GLN A 222 25.37 -11.83 20.61
C GLN A 222 24.15 -11.51 19.72
N ILE A 223 23.37 -10.50 20.13
CA ILE A 223 22.35 -9.89 19.27
C ILE A 223 22.98 -8.78 18.42
N GLN A 224 22.68 -8.77 17.12
CA GLN A 224 23.17 -7.82 16.14
C GLN A 224 21.99 -7.13 15.43
N ASN A 225 22.17 -5.88 15.05
CA ASN A 225 21.20 -5.14 14.25
C ASN A 225 21.56 -5.24 12.77
N ILE A 226 20.57 -5.54 11.94
CA ILE A 226 20.66 -5.56 10.49
C ILE A 226 19.78 -4.45 9.94
N SER A 227 20.31 -3.68 8.99
CA SER A 227 19.54 -2.72 8.21
C SER A 227 19.68 -3.06 6.73
N ILE A 228 18.55 -3.08 6.03
CA ILE A 228 18.45 -3.31 4.60
C ILE A 228 17.76 -2.09 3.99
N ASN A 229 18.33 -1.54 2.92
CA ASN A 229 17.73 -0.43 2.17
C ASN A 229 17.90 -0.73 0.69
N THR A 230 16.82 -0.69 -0.08
CA THR A 230 16.87 -0.91 -1.53
C THR A 230 15.75 -0.16 -2.22
N ASN A 231 15.89 0.05 -3.53
CA ASN A 231 14.80 0.52 -4.38
C ASN A 231 14.43 -0.59 -5.36
N LEU A 232 13.15 -0.89 -5.48
CA LEU A 232 12.66 -1.93 -6.40
C LEU A 232 11.47 -1.44 -7.20
N ASN A 233 11.47 -1.74 -8.49
CA ASN A 233 10.26 -1.60 -9.30
C ASN A 233 9.35 -2.80 -9.06
N LEU A 234 8.08 -2.54 -8.77
CA LEU A 234 7.05 -3.55 -8.62
C LEU A 234 5.92 -3.28 -9.62
N ILE A 235 5.46 -4.35 -10.27
CA ILE A 235 4.20 -4.39 -11.01
C ILE A 235 3.13 -5.09 -10.18
N SER A 236 1.86 -4.90 -10.53
CA SER A 236 0.74 -5.54 -9.84
C SER A 236 0.96 -7.05 -9.66
N GLY A 237 0.78 -7.54 -8.44
CA GLY A 237 0.99 -8.94 -8.05
C GLY A 237 2.43 -9.30 -7.66
N ASP A 238 3.41 -8.44 -7.92
CA ASP A 238 4.76 -8.63 -7.37
C ASP A 238 4.72 -8.58 -5.85
N TYR A 239 5.53 -9.40 -5.20
CA TYR A 239 5.67 -9.41 -3.76
C TYR A 239 7.11 -9.35 -3.30
N ILE A 240 7.29 -8.81 -2.09
CA ILE A 240 8.58 -8.74 -1.41
C ILE A 240 8.53 -9.43 -0.06
N GLU A 241 9.67 -9.99 0.32
CA GLU A 241 9.91 -10.73 1.56
C GLU A 241 11.34 -10.48 2.04
N VAL A 242 11.61 -10.70 3.33
CA VAL A 242 12.98 -10.68 3.86
C VAL A 242 13.54 -12.10 3.90
N PHE A 243 14.77 -12.26 3.42
CA PHE A 243 15.49 -13.53 3.29
C PHE A 243 16.83 -13.47 4.03
N ALA A 244 17.31 -14.63 4.48
CA ALA A 244 18.64 -14.82 5.02
C ALA A 244 19.39 -15.92 4.27
N GLU A 245 20.70 -15.75 4.08
CA GLU A 245 21.56 -16.71 3.40
C GLU A 245 22.87 -16.89 4.17
N ARG A 246 23.29 -18.14 4.35
CA ARG A 246 24.63 -18.46 4.87
C ARG A 246 25.66 -18.36 3.75
N LEU A 247 26.62 -17.45 3.88
CA LEU A 247 27.66 -17.21 2.86
C LEU A 247 28.91 -18.09 3.03
N THR A 248 29.21 -18.51 4.26
CA THR A 248 30.43 -19.29 4.58
C THR A 248 30.15 -20.37 5.61
N GLY A 249 30.99 -21.41 5.62
CA GLY A 249 30.78 -22.62 6.43
C GLY A 249 29.80 -23.61 5.79
N SER A 250 29.36 -24.59 6.57
CA SER A 250 28.47 -25.66 6.11
C SER A 250 27.54 -26.15 7.23
N GLY A 251 26.47 -26.83 6.84
CA GLY A 251 25.49 -27.37 7.78
C GLY A 251 24.30 -26.45 7.99
N ASN A 252 23.65 -26.61 9.15
CA ASN A 252 22.45 -25.88 9.53
C ASN A 252 22.72 -25.08 10.80
N ASP A 253 22.25 -23.84 10.81
CA ASP A 253 22.27 -22.96 11.97
C ASP A 253 20.85 -22.51 12.31
N THR A 254 20.67 -21.93 13.49
CA THR A 254 19.38 -21.36 13.89
C THR A 254 19.50 -19.84 13.96
N LEU A 255 18.81 -19.16 13.05
CA LEU A 255 18.55 -17.74 13.15
C LEU A 255 17.44 -17.52 14.17
N VAL A 256 17.71 -16.67 15.16
CA VAL A 256 16.73 -16.15 16.11
C VAL A 256 16.50 -14.68 15.79
N VAL A 257 15.24 -14.29 15.59
CA VAL A 257 14.84 -12.92 15.25
C VAL A 257 14.02 -12.35 16.39
N PHE A 258 14.56 -11.34 17.07
CA PHE A 258 13.93 -10.68 18.22
C PHE A 258 13.05 -9.51 17.81
N SER A 259 13.36 -8.90 16.67
CA SER A 259 12.54 -7.86 16.06
C SER A 259 12.73 -7.89 14.55
N GLU A 260 11.67 -7.64 13.82
CA GLU A 260 11.68 -7.43 12.37
C GLU A 260 10.64 -6.39 12.02
N ASN A 261 11.01 -5.42 11.20
CA ASN A 261 10.11 -4.41 10.66
C ASN A 261 10.55 -4.09 9.23
N LEU A 262 9.62 -4.14 8.29
CA LEU A 262 9.82 -3.72 6.91
C LEU A 262 8.79 -2.66 6.55
N THR A 263 9.24 -1.56 5.96
CA THR A 263 8.38 -0.51 5.40
C THR A 263 8.71 -0.29 3.94
N ILE A 264 7.67 -0.08 3.13
CA ILE A 264 7.75 0.24 1.71
C ILE A 264 6.91 1.50 1.40
N LYS A 265 7.43 2.38 0.54
CA LYS A 265 6.77 3.61 0.06
C LYS A 265 7.40 4.13 -1.23
#